data_AF-A0AAW7PGQ4-F1
#
_entry.id   AF-A0AAW7PGQ4-F1
#
_cell.length_a   1.000
_cell.length_b   1.000
_cell.length_c   1.000
_cell.angle_alpha   90.00
_cell.angle_beta   90.00
_cell.angle_gamma   90.00
#
_symmetry.space_group_name_H-M   'P 1'
#
loop_
_entity.id
_entity.type
_entity.pdbx_description
1 polymer ?
#
loop_
_entity_poly.entity_id
_entity_poly.type
_entity_poly.pdbx_seq_one_letter_code
_entity_poly.pdbx_strand_id
1 'polypeptide(L)'
;MSEPLFLQSVMQEKIWGGTHLRDVFGYDIPSDHVGEYWAISAHPNGVSTIKNGRYAGQTLDVLYAEHRELFGNRQEPVFPLLTKILDANDWLSVQVHPDDAYGLEHEGELGKTECWYIIAAEPGAEIIYGHNAKSKEELRQQIESKDWENLLTKVPVKAGDFFYVPSGTMHAIGAGILVLETQQSSDTTYRVYDFDRKDDQGNLRELHLEKSIDVLNIGEPANSRPVTTKVDDLKSTLLVASDFFAVYKWEISGKAYFEKTADYSLFSVLDGQGSLLVDGQEYPIAKGSHFILPSDVQAWEIQGELELIVSHP
;
A
#
# COMPACT_ATOMS: atom_id res chain seq x y z
N MET A 1 -3.62 29.99 4.66
CA MET A 1 -2.71 29.16 5.46
C MET A 1 -2.89 27.77 4.92
N SER A 2 -1.79 27.18 4.47
CA SER A 2 -1.74 25.78 4.07
C SER A 2 -1.85 24.90 5.32
N GLU A 3 -2.39 23.70 5.18
CA GLU A 3 -2.61 22.78 6.29
C GLU A 3 -2.48 21.32 5.82
N PRO A 4 -2.00 20.41 6.70
CA PRO A 4 -2.05 18.98 6.43
C PRO A 4 -3.50 18.49 6.35
N LEU A 5 -3.74 17.53 5.46
CA LEU A 5 -5.03 16.88 5.30
C LEU A 5 -5.00 15.52 6.01
N PHE A 6 -5.42 15.48 7.27
CA PHE A 6 -5.58 14.21 8.00
C PHE A 6 -6.80 13.46 7.51
N LEU A 7 -6.71 12.14 7.48
CA LEU A 7 -7.73 11.29 6.87
C LEU A 7 -8.43 10.41 7.91
N GLN A 8 -9.72 10.22 7.69
CA GLN A 8 -10.51 9.17 8.29
C GLN A 8 -10.95 8.22 7.18
N SER A 9 -10.58 6.95 7.31
CA SER A 9 -10.61 6.01 6.19
C SER A 9 -11.36 4.72 6.52
N VAL A 10 -11.59 3.91 5.48
CA VAL A 10 -12.45 2.71 5.53
C VAL A 10 -11.65 1.47 5.91
N MET A 11 -12.26 0.60 6.72
CA MET A 11 -11.77 -0.74 7.02
C MET A 11 -12.63 -1.78 6.33
N GLN A 12 -12.02 -2.87 5.87
CA GLN A 12 -12.71 -3.96 5.19
C GLN A 12 -12.45 -5.29 5.89
N GLU A 13 -13.54 -6.01 6.14
CA GLU A 13 -13.49 -7.38 6.60
C GLU A 13 -13.00 -8.32 5.50
N LYS A 14 -12.20 -9.30 5.87
CA LYS A 14 -11.68 -10.34 4.98
C LYS A 14 -11.63 -11.67 5.72
N ILE A 15 -11.82 -12.76 5.00
CA ILE A 15 -11.74 -14.13 5.55
C ILE A 15 -10.40 -14.44 6.22
N TRP A 16 -9.34 -13.70 5.84
CA TRP A 16 -7.98 -13.82 6.36
C TRP A 16 -7.63 -12.71 7.36
N GLY A 17 -8.56 -11.80 7.65
CA GLY A 17 -8.34 -10.65 8.54
C GLY A 17 -8.33 -11.01 10.02
N GLY A 18 -7.94 -10.05 10.85
CA GLY A 18 -7.82 -10.24 12.29
C GLY A 18 -7.93 -8.94 13.09
N THR A 19 -7.13 -8.83 14.14
CA THR A 19 -7.24 -7.77 15.15
C THR A 19 -5.98 -6.92 15.33
N HIS A 20 -4.89 -7.15 14.59
CA HIS A 20 -3.64 -6.40 14.77
C HIS A 20 -3.81 -4.91 14.48
N LEU A 21 -4.74 -4.53 13.60
CA LEU A 21 -5.10 -3.11 13.41
C LEU A 21 -5.54 -2.44 14.73
N ARG A 22 -6.30 -3.13 15.57
CA ARG A 22 -6.63 -2.65 16.92
C ARG A 22 -5.44 -2.79 17.87
N ASP A 23 -4.83 -3.97 17.90
CA ASP A 23 -3.88 -4.31 18.97
C ASP A 23 -2.52 -3.61 18.80
N VAL A 24 -2.12 -3.29 17.55
CA VAL A 24 -0.85 -2.63 17.21
C VAL A 24 -1.00 -1.12 17.04
N PHE A 25 -2.09 -0.66 16.41
CA PHE A 25 -2.32 0.77 16.12
C PHE A 25 -3.36 1.45 17.02
N GLY A 26 -4.12 0.69 17.81
CA GLY A 26 -5.19 1.24 18.64
C GLY A 26 -6.42 1.66 17.85
N TYR A 27 -6.61 1.15 16.63
CA TYR A 27 -7.78 1.50 15.82
C TYR A 27 -9.07 0.89 16.35
N ASP A 28 -10.17 1.62 16.19
CA ASP A 28 -11.52 1.11 16.38
C ASP A 28 -11.91 0.25 15.16
N ILE A 29 -11.81 -1.07 15.31
CA ILE A 29 -12.15 -2.02 14.25
C ILE A 29 -13.62 -2.47 14.34
N PRO A 30 -14.34 -2.63 13.21
CA PRO A 30 -15.74 -3.07 13.19
C PRO A 30 -15.97 -4.52 13.63
N SER A 31 -14.95 -5.39 13.53
CA SER A 31 -15.01 -6.79 13.94
C SER A 31 -13.60 -7.36 14.16
N ASP A 32 -13.51 -8.63 14.55
CA ASP A 32 -12.25 -9.35 14.72
C ASP A 32 -11.73 -10.00 13.42
N HIS A 33 -12.26 -9.60 12.25
CA HIS A 33 -11.89 -10.14 10.92
C HIS A 33 -11.50 -9.02 9.94
N VAL A 34 -10.94 -7.92 10.42
CA VAL A 34 -10.54 -6.82 9.53
C VAL A 34 -9.22 -7.19 8.86
N GLY A 35 -9.24 -7.30 7.54
CA GLY A 35 -8.04 -7.60 6.76
C GLY A 35 -7.37 -6.35 6.20
N GLU A 36 -8.14 -5.31 5.90
CA GLU A 36 -7.60 -4.12 5.22
C GLU A 36 -8.05 -2.83 5.92
N TYR A 37 -7.11 -1.91 6.08
CA TYR A 37 -7.39 -0.51 6.37
C TYR A 37 -6.90 0.34 5.21
N TRP A 38 -7.82 0.96 4.47
CA TRP A 38 -7.51 1.78 3.30
C TRP A 38 -7.08 3.18 3.71
N ALA A 39 -5.95 3.26 4.40
CA ALA A 39 -5.44 4.43 5.12
C ALA A 39 -5.48 5.74 4.32
N ILE A 40 -5.09 5.72 3.04
CA ILE A 40 -5.15 6.88 2.14
C ILE A 40 -5.74 6.44 0.82
N SER A 41 -6.98 6.81 0.55
CA SER A 41 -7.73 6.30 -0.60
C SER A 41 -8.67 7.33 -1.19
N ALA A 42 -8.63 7.49 -2.51
CA ALA A 42 -9.71 8.10 -3.27
C ALA A 42 -10.50 7.06 -4.10
N HIS A 43 -10.24 5.77 -3.86
CA HIS A 43 -10.82 4.71 -4.66
C HIS A 43 -12.31 4.50 -4.28
N PRO A 44 -13.23 4.33 -5.24
CA PRO A 44 -14.68 4.24 -4.97
C PRO A 44 -15.09 3.16 -3.96
N ASN A 45 -14.35 2.04 -3.90
CA ASN A 45 -14.64 0.94 -2.95
C ASN A 45 -14.29 1.27 -1.48
N GLY A 46 -13.63 2.39 -1.20
CA GLY A 46 -13.23 2.75 0.15
C GLY A 46 -12.60 4.14 0.22
N VAL A 47 -13.39 5.17 -0.02
CA VAL A 47 -12.90 6.56 -0.07
C VAL A 47 -12.62 7.15 1.31
N SER A 48 -11.48 7.81 1.46
CA SER A 48 -11.10 8.56 2.67
C SER A 48 -11.83 9.89 2.76
N THR A 49 -12.14 10.33 3.98
CA THR A 49 -12.72 11.65 4.28
C THR A 49 -11.70 12.52 5.00
N ILE A 50 -11.60 13.80 4.65
CA ILE A 50 -10.74 14.76 5.35
C ILE A 50 -11.29 15.01 6.76
N LYS A 51 -10.44 14.88 7.78
CA LYS A 51 -10.81 14.97 9.19
C LYS A 51 -10.77 16.40 9.74
N ASN A 52 -9.92 17.26 9.19
CA ASN A 52 -9.60 18.57 9.76
C ASN A 52 -9.68 19.71 8.75
N GLY A 53 -9.62 20.93 9.30
CA GLY A 53 -9.37 22.13 8.50
C GLY A 53 -10.54 22.57 7.63
N ARG A 54 -10.21 23.34 6.60
CA ARG A 54 -11.13 23.93 5.63
C ARG A 54 -11.93 22.89 4.85
N TYR A 55 -11.34 21.72 4.60
CA TYR A 55 -11.92 20.65 3.78
C TYR A 55 -12.52 19.52 4.61
N ALA A 56 -12.62 19.68 5.95
CA ALA A 56 -13.20 18.67 6.83
C ALA A 56 -14.59 18.19 6.34
N GLY A 57 -14.77 16.87 6.27
CA GLY A 57 -15.99 16.22 5.80
C GLY A 57 -16.08 16.02 4.29
N GLN A 58 -15.17 16.58 3.49
CA GLN A 58 -15.08 16.27 2.06
C GLN A 58 -14.35 14.94 1.84
N THR A 59 -14.72 14.20 0.80
CA THR A 59 -14.04 12.97 0.40
C THR A 59 -12.83 13.27 -0.49
N LEU A 60 -11.79 12.42 -0.42
CA LEU A 60 -10.52 12.67 -1.12
C LEU A 60 -10.67 12.69 -2.65
N ASP A 61 -11.60 11.91 -3.20
CA ASP A 61 -11.92 11.89 -4.64
C ASP A 61 -12.52 13.23 -5.11
N VAL A 62 -13.47 13.78 -4.35
CA VAL A 62 -14.08 15.09 -4.62
C VAL A 62 -13.04 16.19 -4.47
N LEU A 63 -12.25 16.16 -3.40
CA LEU A 63 -11.20 17.14 -3.18
C LEU A 63 -10.15 17.10 -4.31
N TYR A 64 -9.75 15.90 -4.76
CA TYR A 64 -8.85 15.75 -5.89
C TYR A 64 -9.46 16.29 -7.18
N ALA A 65 -10.74 16.04 -7.45
CA ALA A 65 -11.41 16.52 -8.65
C ALA A 65 -11.60 18.05 -8.68
N GLU A 66 -12.00 18.66 -7.55
CA GLU A 66 -12.37 20.07 -7.48
C GLU A 66 -11.20 21.00 -7.14
N HIS A 67 -10.17 20.49 -6.45
CA HIS A 67 -9.03 21.26 -5.93
C HIS A 67 -7.68 20.72 -6.39
N ARG A 68 -7.52 20.58 -7.72
CA ARG A 68 -6.30 20.05 -8.36
C ARG A 68 -5.03 20.81 -7.99
N GLU A 69 -5.14 22.08 -7.64
CA GLU A 69 -4.03 22.90 -7.18
C GLU A 69 -3.36 22.35 -5.92
N LEU A 70 -4.11 21.66 -5.04
CA LEU A 70 -3.60 21.00 -3.84
C LEU A 70 -2.77 19.75 -4.17
N PHE A 71 -2.86 19.25 -5.40
CA PHE A 71 -2.19 18.03 -5.86
C PHE A 71 -1.30 18.31 -7.07
N GLY A 72 -0.70 19.51 -7.13
CA GLY A 72 0.27 19.88 -8.16
C GLY A 72 -0.32 20.12 -9.56
N ASN A 73 -1.64 20.27 -9.68
CA ASN A 73 -2.34 20.33 -10.97
C ASN A 73 -2.08 19.11 -11.85
N ARG A 74 -1.92 17.94 -11.22
CA ARG A 74 -1.80 16.64 -11.89
C ARG A 74 -3.01 16.35 -12.78
N GLN A 75 -2.76 15.65 -13.88
CA GLN A 75 -3.71 15.49 -15.00
C GLN A 75 -4.46 14.16 -14.97
N GLU A 76 -4.05 13.23 -14.11
CA GLU A 76 -4.65 11.92 -13.95
C GLU A 76 -6.13 12.06 -13.58
N PRO A 77 -7.04 11.26 -14.17
CA PRO A 77 -8.48 11.46 -13.96
C PRO A 77 -8.91 11.21 -12.50
N VAL A 78 -8.18 10.34 -11.80
CA VAL A 78 -8.41 9.96 -10.40
C VAL A 78 -7.14 10.18 -9.59
N PHE A 79 -7.26 10.27 -8.26
CA PHE A 79 -6.09 10.32 -7.38
C PHE A 79 -5.27 9.04 -7.60
N PRO A 80 -3.97 9.15 -7.93
CA PRO A 80 -3.22 8.06 -8.57
C PRO A 80 -2.81 6.92 -7.63
N LEU A 81 -2.80 7.14 -6.31
CA LEU A 81 -2.28 6.18 -5.34
C LEU A 81 -3.34 5.69 -4.34
N LEU A 82 -3.10 4.52 -3.78
CA LEU A 82 -3.83 3.94 -2.67
C LEU A 82 -2.81 3.40 -1.66
N THR A 83 -2.95 3.79 -0.39
CA THR A 83 -2.14 3.26 0.70
C THR A 83 -3.03 2.46 1.65
N LYS A 84 -2.65 1.20 1.89
CA LYS A 84 -3.37 0.28 2.78
C LYS A 84 -2.46 -0.23 3.88
N ILE A 85 -3.05 -0.63 5.00
CA ILE A 85 -2.44 -1.56 5.95
C ILE A 85 -3.21 -2.88 5.84
N LEU A 86 -2.50 -3.98 5.62
CA LEU A 86 -3.09 -5.32 5.53
C LEU A 86 -2.67 -6.15 6.75
N ASP A 87 -3.65 -6.76 7.41
CA ASP A 87 -3.48 -7.65 8.56
C ASP A 87 -3.77 -9.10 8.15
N ALA A 88 -2.74 -9.82 7.70
CA ALA A 88 -2.86 -11.18 7.21
C ALA A 88 -2.73 -12.20 8.35
N ASN A 89 -3.85 -12.76 8.80
CA ASN A 89 -3.92 -13.84 9.81
C ASN A 89 -4.05 -15.23 9.17
N ASP A 90 -4.29 -15.27 7.87
CA ASP A 90 -4.16 -16.43 7.00
C ASP A 90 -3.59 -15.95 5.65
N TRP A 91 -3.24 -16.88 4.76
CA TRP A 91 -2.77 -16.54 3.42
C TRP A 91 -3.77 -15.65 2.68
N LEU A 92 -3.30 -14.56 2.08
CA LEU A 92 -4.03 -13.94 0.98
C LEU A 92 -3.98 -14.88 -0.23
N SER A 93 -4.90 -14.73 -1.17
CA SER A 93 -4.86 -15.53 -2.39
C SER A 93 -3.59 -15.27 -3.18
N VAL A 94 -3.10 -16.30 -3.88
CA VAL A 94 -2.09 -16.12 -4.93
C VAL A 94 -2.72 -15.39 -6.09
N GLN A 95 -2.11 -14.28 -6.48
CA GLN A 95 -2.70 -13.35 -7.41
C GLN A 95 -1.63 -12.65 -8.28
N VAL A 96 -2.14 -11.94 -9.29
CA VAL A 96 -1.38 -11.07 -10.16
C VAL A 96 -2.22 -9.85 -10.52
N HIS A 97 -1.55 -8.75 -10.79
CA HIS A 97 -2.16 -7.49 -11.16
C HIS A 97 -1.81 -7.10 -12.61
N PRO A 98 -2.75 -6.55 -13.39
CA PRO A 98 -2.48 -6.04 -14.73
C PRO A 98 -1.67 -4.73 -14.69
N ASP A 99 -1.07 -4.39 -15.83
CA ASP A 99 -0.59 -3.03 -16.10
C ASP A 99 -1.76 -2.12 -16.52
N ASP A 100 -1.48 -0.83 -16.73
CA ASP A 100 -2.51 0.15 -17.07
C ASP A 100 -3.19 -0.15 -18.41
N ALA A 101 -2.44 -0.65 -19.40
CA ALA A 101 -3.00 -0.96 -20.71
C ALA A 101 -4.05 -2.08 -20.60
N TYR A 102 -3.70 -3.19 -19.94
CA TYR A 102 -4.62 -4.31 -19.76
C TYR A 102 -5.76 -3.96 -18.80
N GLY A 103 -5.47 -3.25 -17.70
CA GLY A 103 -6.47 -2.82 -16.72
C GLY A 103 -7.53 -1.91 -17.33
N LEU A 104 -7.12 -0.91 -18.11
CA LEU A 104 -8.06 0.01 -18.76
C LEU A 104 -8.90 -0.67 -19.84
N GLU A 105 -8.30 -1.59 -20.60
CA GLU A 105 -9.01 -2.32 -21.66
C GLU A 105 -10.03 -3.32 -21.11
N HIS A 106 -9.69 -4.05 -20.03
CA HIS A 106 -10.50 -5.18 -19.57
C HIS A 106 -11.38 -4.87 -18.36
N GLU A 107 -10.97 -3.94 -17.50
CA GLU A 107 -11.68 -3.60 -16.24
C GLU A 107 -12.14 -2.13 -16.19
N GLY A 108 -11.60 -1.26 -17.06
CA GLY A 108 -11.87 0.17 -17.02
C GLY A 108 -11.19 0.89 -15.85
N GLU A 109 -10.12 0.30 -15.31
CA GLU A 109 -9.40 0.77 -14.13
C GLU A 109 -7.89 0.88 -14.43
N LEU A 110 -7.14 1.61 -13.60
CA LEU A 110 -5.69 1.62 -13.66
C LEU A 110 -5.12 0.22 -13.43
N GLY A 111 -3.89 0.00 -13.88
CA GLY A 111 -3.11 -1.16 -13.47
C GLY A 111 -2.80 -1.09 -11.97
N LYS A 112 -2.18 -2.15 -11.45
CA LYS A 112 -1.87 -2.24 -10.02
C LYS A 112 -0.44 -2.70 -9.81
N THR A 113 0.47 -1.76 -9.99
CA THR A 113 1.83 -1.85 -9.47
C THR A 113 1.80 -1.42 -8.01
N GLU A 114 2.49 -2.16 -7.15
CA GLU A 114 2.48 -1.92 -5.71
C GLU A 114 3.85 -2.16 -5.06
N CYS A 115 3.91 -1.92 -3.77
CA CYS A 115 5.04 -2.29 -2.94
C CYS A 115 4.59 -2.53 -1.51
N TRP A 116 5.40 -3.30 -0.79
CA TRP A 116 5.13 -3.75 0.57
C TRP A 116 6.27 -3.36 1.49
N TYR A 117 5.93 -2.69 2.58
CA TYR A 117 6.81 -2.56 3.74
C TYR A 117 6.27 -3.44 4.87
N ILE A 118 7.04 -4.44 5.28
CA ILE A 118 6.65 -5.37 6.33
C ILE A 118 6.76 -4.66 7.69
N ILE A 119 5.63 -4.24 8.25
CA ILE A 119 5.58 -3.57 9.56
C ILE A 119 5.93 -4.58 10.66
N ALA A 120 5.30 -5.75 10.61
CA ALA A 120 5.54 -6.84 11.55
C ALA A 120 5.37 -8.19 10.84
N ALA A 121 6.10 -9.20 11.32
CA ALA A 121 6.06 -10.56 10.82
C ALA A 121 6.29 -11.54 11.97
N GLU A 122 5.44 -12.55 12.09
CA GLU A 122 5.63 -13.64 13.05
C GLU A 122 6.82 -14.53 12.67
N PRO A 123 7.43 -15.26 13.64
CA PRO A 123 8.51 -16.20 13.34
C PRO A 123 8.09 -17.24 12.30
N GLY A 124 8.82 -17.27 11.18
CA GLY A 124 8.55 -18.20 10.08
C GLY A 124 7.55 -17.67 9.04
N ALA A 125 7.06 -16.43 9.18
CA ALA A 125 6.25 -15.78 8.17
C ALA A 125 6.97 -15.70 6.82
N GLU A 126 6.22 -15.92 5.76
CA GLU A 126 6.71 -15.95 4.39
C GLU A 126 5.68 -15.34 3.43
N ILE A 127 6.15 -14.86 2.29
CA ILE A 127 5.32 -14.43 1.17
C ILE A 127 5.54 -15.36 -0.02
N ILE A 128 4.58 -15.38 -0.95
CA ILE A 128 4.83 -15.85 -2.31
C ILE A 128 5.26 -14.64 -3.14
N TYR A 129 6.37 -14.75 -3.85
CA TYR A 129 6.92 -13.67 -4.66
C TYR A 129 7.68 -14.25 -5.86
N GLY A 130 7.00 -14.29 -6.99
CA GLY A 130 7.46 -14.91 -8.23
C GLY A 130 7.04 -16.37 -8.39
N HIS A 131 7.49 -16.96 -9.51
CA HIS A 131 7.25 -18.36 -9.85
C HIS A 131 8.43 -18.97 -10.62
N ASN A 132 8.47 -20.30 -10.70
CA ASN A 132 9.60 -21.01 -11.31
C ASN A 132 9.46 -21.30 -12.81
N ALA A 133 8.25 -21.21 -13.38
CA ALA A 133 8.00 -21.48 -14.80
C ALA A 133 8.90 -20.66 -15.75
N LYS A 134 9.37 -21.28 -16.84
CA LYS A 134 10.32 -20.71 -17.81
C LYS A 134 9.68 -20.24 -19.11
N SER A 135 8.41 -20.56 -19.32
CA SER A 135 7.61 -20.03 -20.44
C SER A 135 6.13 -19.90 -20.05
N LYS A 136 5.35 -19.20 -20.87
CA LYS A 136 3.89 -19.06 -20.68
C LYS A 136 3.19 -20.42 -20.79
N GLU A 137 3.67 -21.31 -21.64
CA GLU A 137 3.15 -22.68 -21.79
C GLU A 137 3.40 -23.50 -20.54
N GLU A 138 4.61 -23.45 -19.97
CA GLU A 138 4.93 -24.14 -18.72
C GLU A 138 4.10 -23.58 -17.54
N LEU A 139 3.99 -22.25 -17.46
CA LEU A 139 3.17 -21.57 -16.45
C LEU A 139 1.71 -22.06 -16.51
N ARG A 140 1.12 -22.06 -17.71
CA ARG A 140 -0.24 -22.56 -17.94
C ARG A 140 -0.37 -24.02 -17.51
N GLN A 141 0.55 -24.87 -17.94
CA GLN A 141 0.53 -26.29 -17.60
C GLN A 141 0.57 -26.51 -16.08
N GLN A 142 1.45 -25.82 -15.35
CA GLN A 142 1.57 -25.94 -13.90
C GLN A 142 0.36 -25.39 -13.15
N ILE A 143 -0.25 -24.30 -13.62
CA ILE A 143 -1.51 -23.77 -13.06
C ILE A 143 -2.65 -24.79 -13.26
N GLU A 144 -2.82 -25.31 -14.48
CA GLU A 144 -3.89 -26.26 -14.82
C GLU A 144 -3.75 -27.60 -14.09
N SER A 145 -2.51 -28.08 -13.90
CA SER A 145 -2.23 -29.29 -13.14
C SER A 145 -2.19 -29.08 -11.62
N LYS A 146 -2.37 -27.84 -11.14
CA LYS A 146 -2.26 -27.44 -9.73
C LYS A 146 -0.90 -27.79 -9.09
N ASP A 147 0.18 -27.68 -9.85
CA ASP A 147 1.54 -27.94 -9.37
C ASP A 147 2.13 -26.76 -8.58
N TRP A 148 1.41 -26.34 -7.52
CA TRP A 148 1.73 -25.13 -6.75
C TRP A 148 3.07 -25.22 -6.01
N GLU A 149 3.44 -26.41 -5.55
CA GLU A 149 4.69 -26.65 -4.82
C GLU A 149 5.92 -26.35 -5.69
N ASN A 150 5.89 -26.74 -6.96
CA ASN A 150 6.99 -26.47 -7.88
C ASN A 150 6.85 -25.11 -8.56
N LEU A 151 5.63 -24.61 -8.75
CA LEU A 151 5.38 -23.32 -9.41
C LEU A 151 5.75 -22.13 -8.51
N LEU A 152 5.30 -22.10 -7.26
CA LEU A 152 5.33 -20.91 -6.41
C LEU A 152 6.68 -20.71 -5.73
N THR A 153 7.18 -19.47 -5.72
CA THR A 153 8.41 -19.11 -5.01
C THR A 153 8.08 -18.49 -3.66
N LYS A 154 8.47 -19.16 -2.58
CA LYS A 154 8.29 -18.69 -1.20
C LYS A 154 9.52 -17.95 -0.70
N VAL A 155 9.30 -16.82 -0.02
CA VAL A 155 10.35 -15.96 0.53
C VAL A 155 10.05 -15.68 2.00
N PRO A 156 10.92 -16.07 2.95
CA PRO A 156 10.74 -15.71 4.35
C PRO A 156 10.91 -14.21 4.55
N VAL A 157 10.13 -13.62 5.45
CA VAL A 157 10.14 -12.18 5.71
C VAL A 157 10.31 -11.86 7.18
N LYS A 158 10.75 -10.63 7.47
CA LYS A 158 10.80 -10.05 8.82
C LYS A 158 10.39 -8.58 8.79
N ALA A 159 10.10 -8.02 9.97
CA ALA A 159 9.85 -6.59 10.12
C ALA A 159 10.98 -5.74 9.52
N GLY A 160 10.61 -4.71 8.77
CA GLY A 160 11.50 -3.80 8.06
C GLY A 160 11.92 -4.26 6.67
N ASP A 161 11.58 -5.48 6.23
CA ASP A 161 11.80 -5.90 4.85
C ASP A 161 10.90 -5.09 3.88
N PHE A 162 11.36 -4.93 2.65
CA PHE A 162 10.66 -4.20 1.60
C PHE A 162 10.66 -4.98 0.28
N PHE A 163 9.52 -4.97 -0.40
CA PHE A 163 9.32 -5.62 -1.70
C PHE A 163 8.61 -4.67 -2.66
N TYR A 164 9.23 -4.36 -3.79
CA TYR A 164 8.53 -3.77 -4.92
C TYR A 164 7.80 -4.87 -5.69
N VAL A 165 6.55 -4.65 -6.08
CA VAL A 165 5.72 -5.64 -6.77
C VAL A 165 5.20 -5.01 -8.07
N PRO A 166 5.99 -5.06 -9.16
CA PRO A 166 5.52 -4.60 -10.47
C PRO A 166 4.28 -5.39 -10.91
N SER A 167 3.39 -4.75 -11.66
CA SER A 167 2.31 -5.44 -12.37
C SER A 167 2.84 -6.64 -13.16
N GLY A 168 2.06 -7.72 -13.20
CA GLY A 168 2.46 -9.00 -13.79
C GLY A 168 3.28 -9.91 -12.88
N THR A 169 3.58 -9.52 -11.64
CA THR A 169 4.27 -10.37 -10.66
C THR A 169 3.28 -11.33 -9.98
N MET A 170 3.55 -12.64 -9.99
CA MET A 170 2.81 -13.60 -9.15
C MET A 170 3.17 -13.40 -7.69
N HIS A 171 2.19 -13.20 -6.82
CA HIS A 171 2.48 -12.92 -5.42
C HIS A 171 1.33 -13.29 -4.47
N ALA A 172 1.64 -13.41 -3.18
CA ALA A 172 0.68 -13.54 -2.08
C ALA A 172 1.34 -13.18 -0.75
N ILE A 173 0.58 -12.57 0.16
CA ILE A 173 1.02 -12.33 1.54
C ILE A 173 0.60 -13.53 2.40
N GLY A 174 1.54 -14.12 3.14
CA GLY A 174 1.26 -15.22 4.07
C GLY A 174 0.73 -14.76 5.43
N ALA A 175 0.34 -15.75 6.24
CA ALA A 175 -0.17 -15.53 7.59
C ALA A 175 0.89 -14.93 8.54
N GLY A 176 0.42 -14.19 9.54
CA GLY A 176 1.25 -13.56 10.55
C GLY A 176 2.00 -12.32 10.05
N ILE A 177 1.53 -11.68 8.97
CA ILE A 177 2.19 -10.51 8.35
C ILE A 177 1.28 -9.28 8.46
N LEU A 178 1.84 -8.21 9.01
CA LEU A 178 1.26 -6.87 8.97
C LEU A 178 2.09 -6.02 8.02
N VAL A 179 1.47 -5.50 6.97
CA VAL A 179 2.17 -4.79 5.88
C VAL A 179 1.53 -3.45 5.59
N LEU A 180 2.36 -2.44 5.31
CA LEU A 180 1.90 -1.22 4.63
C LEU A 180 2.12 -1.41 3.13
N GLU A 181 1.03 -1.34 2.38
CA GLU A 181 1.01 -1.43 0.93
C GLU A 181 0.83 -0.03 0.33
N THR A 182 1.73 0.38 -0.55
CA THR A 182 1.52 1.55 -1.43
C THR A 182 1.39 1.06 -2.85
N GLN A 183 0.30 1.42 -3.51
CA GLN A 183 -0.08 0.92 -4.82
C GLN A 183 -0.65 2.03 -5.69
N GLN A 184 -0.73 1.79 -7.01
CA GLN A 184 -1.63 2.56 -7.87
C GLN A 184 -3.08 2.47 -7.35
N SER A 185 -3.90 3.47 -7.63
CA SER A 185 -5.32 3.52 -7.21
C SER A 185 -6.16 2.57 -8.06
N SER A 186 -6.06 1.28 -7.73
CA SER A 186 -6.74 0.18 -8.40
C SER A 186 -7.09 -0.94 -7.42
N ASP A 187 -8.26 -1.55 -7.54
CA ASP A 187 -8.66 -2.75 -6.78
C ASP A 187 -8.66 -4.02 -7.66
N THR A 188 -8.21 -3.90 -8.91
CA THR A 188 -8.17 -5.00 -9.87
C THR A 188 -7.19 -6.11 -9.45
N THR A 189 -7.72 -7.31 -9.27
CA THR A 189 -6.96 -8.48 -8.81
C THR A 189 -7.34 -9.74 -9.57
N TYR A 190 -6.37 -10.38 -10.24
CA TYR A 190 -6.58 -11.68 -10.87
C TYR A 190 -6.05 -12.78 -9.98
N ARG A 191 -6.98 -13.56 -9.44
CA ARG A 191 -6.68 -14.67 -8.53
C ARG A 191 -6.28 -15.93 -9.28
N VAL A 192 -5.09 -16.45 -8.97
CA VAL A 192 -4.55 -17.71 -9.52
C VAL A 192 -4.94 -18.90 -8.65
N TYR A 193 -4.79 -18.77 -7.33
CA TYR A 193 -5.06 -19.85 -6.38
C TYR A 193 -5.50 -19.30 -5.03
N ASP A 194 -6.46 -19.98 -4.39
CA ASP A 194 -7.04 -19.54 -3.12
C ASP A 194 -6.97 -20.56 -1.98
N PHE A 195 -6.07 -21.53 -2.08
CA PHE A 195 -5.93 -22.59 -1.07
C PHE A 195 -7.18 -23.46 -0.92
N ASP A 196 -8.00 -23.53 -1.97
CA ASP A 196 -9.30 -24.23 -2.00
C ASP A 196 -10.21 -23.87 -0.80
N ARG A 197 -10.05 -22.64 -0.28
CA ARG A 197 -10.82 -22.13 0.86
C ARG A 197 -12.26 -21.85 0.46
N LYS A 198 -13.14 -22.09 1.42
CA LYS A 198 -14.58 -21.85 1.29
C LYS A 198 -14.98 -20.66 2.12
N ASP A 199 -15.90 -19.87 1.58
CA ASP A 199 -16.59 -18.82 2.34
C ASP A 199 -17.57 -19.43 3.37
N ASP A 200 -18.22 -18.56 4.15
CA ASP A 200 -19.20 -18.95 5.18
C ASP A 200 -20.42 -19.70 4.59
N GLN A 201 -20.62 -19.61 3.28
CA GLN A 201 -21.70 -20.28 2.54
C GLN A 201 -21.24 -21.60 1.91
N GLY A 202 -19.95 -21.96 2.03
CA GLY A 202 -19.36 -23.17 1.50
C GLY A 202 -18.88 -23.08 0.05
N ASN A 203 -18.87 -21.89 -0.55
CA ASN A 203 -18.46 -21.67 -1.94
C ASN A 203 -16.96 -21.36 -2.03
N LEU A 204 -16.34 -21.82 -3.12
CA LEU A 204 -14.98 -21.39 -3.48
C LEU A 204 -15.03 -19.98 -4.07
N ARG A 205 -14.04 -19.14 -3.76
CA ARG A 205 -13.90 -17.84 -4.41
C ARG A 205 -13.49 -18.00 -5.87
N GLU A 206 -13.90 -17.04 -6.69
CA GLU A 206 -13.58 -17.00 -8.11
C GLU A 206 -12.07 -16.91 -8.37
N LEU A 207 -11.62 -17.70 -9.34
CA LEU A 207 -10.28 -17.68 -9.92
C LEU A 207 -10.35 -17.09 -11.33
N HIS A 208 -9.32 -16.34 -11.71
CA HIS A 208 -9.24 -15.58 -12.96
C HIS A 208 -8.10 -16.13 -13.83
N LEU A 209 -8.09 -17.45 -14.08
CA LEU A 209 -6.90 -18.14 -14.59
C LEU A 209 -6.41 -17.62 -15.95
N GLU A 210 -7.32 -17.42 -16.91
CA GLU A 210 -6.94 -16.90 -18.23
C GLU A 210 -6.36 -15.48 -18.14
N LYS A 211 -7.06 -14.56 -17.49
CA LYS A 211 -6.56 -13.18 -17.27
C LYS A 211 -5.22 -13.17 -16.51
N SER A 212 -5.07 -14.07 -15.54
CA SER A 212 -3.83 -14.20 -14.79
C SER A 212 -2.68 -14.63 -15.70
N ILE A 213 -2.89 -15.67 -16.50
CA ILE A 213 -1.90 -16.17 -17.46
C ILE A 213 -1.55 -15.10 -18.49
N ASP A 214 -2.51 -14.28 -18.94
CA ASP A 214 -2.24 -13.19 -19.89
C ASP A 214 -1.23 -12.19 -19.33
N VAL A 215 -1.43 -11.74 -18.09
CA VAL A 215 -0.64 -10.64 -17.51
C VAL A 215 0.63 -11.09 -16.76
N LEU A 216 0.77 -12.38 -16.42
CA LEU A 216 1.93 -12.88 -15.67
C LEU A 216 3.25 -12.74 -16.44
N ASN A 217 4.25 -12.11 -15.85
CA ASN A 217 5.57 -12.01 -16.43
C ASN A 217 6.40 -13.26 -16.15
N ILE A 218 7.12 -13.75 -17.17
CA ILE A 218 8.06 -14.86 -17.02
C ILE A 218 9.42 -14.33 -16.55
N GLY A 219 9.94 -14.91 -15.46
CA GLY A 219 11.26 -14.59 -14.93
C GLY A 219 11.21 -14.22 -13.45
N GLU A 220 12.36 -13.77 -12.93
CA GLU A 220 12.45 -13.28 -11.56
C GLU A 220 11.78 -11.90 -11.45
N PRO A 221 10.97 -11.65 -10.40
CA PRO A 221 10.39 -10.33 -10.20
C PRO A 221 11.45 -9.25 -10.01
N ALA A 222 11.23 -8.07 -10.58
CA ALA A 222 12.07 -6.92 -10.32
C ALA A 222 11.83 -6.39 -8.90
N ASN A 223 12.90 -6.19 -8.14
CA ASN A 223 12.84 -5.58 -6.80
C ASN A 223 13.81 -4.39 -6.69
N SER A 224 13.54 -3.49 -5.76
CA SER A 224 14.33 -2.28 -5.56
C SER A 224 15.58 -2.54 -4.71
N ARG A 225 16.51 -1.58 -4.73
CA ARG A 225 17.68 -1.56 -3.86
C ARG A 225 17.63 -0.30 -3.01
N PRO A 226 17.20 -0.39 -1.75
CA PRO A 226 17.04 0.78 -0.91
C PRO A 226 18.35 1.55 -0.69
N VAL A 227 18.26 2.89 -0.66
CA VAL A 227 19.40 3.78 -0.43
C VAL A 227 19.10 4.67 0.77
N THR A 228 20.01 4.68 1.75
CA THR A 228 19.84 5.44 3.00
C THR A 228 20.75 6.65 3.04
N THR A 229 20.18 7.79 3.41
CA THR A 229 20.89 9.02 3.74
C THR A 229 20.55 9.42 5.17
N LYS A 230 21.53 9.96 5.90
CA LYS A 230 21.32 10.51 7.25
C LYS A 230 21.74 11.98 7.27
N VAL A 231 20.86 12.85 7.73
CA VAL A 231 21.10 14.29 7.91
C VAL A 231 20.49 14.67 9.25
N ASP A 232 21.31 15.20 10.15
CA ASP A 232 20.90 15.58 11.51
C ASP A 232 20.08 14.47 12.21
N ASP A 233 18.85 14.79 12.64
CA ASP A 233 17.93 13.88 13.35
C ASP A 233 17.04 13.06 12.40
N LEU A 234 17.33 13.07 11.10
CA LEU A 234 16.60 12.31 10.08
C LEU A 234 17.50 11.23 9.46
N LYS A 235 17.01 9.99 9.48
CA LYS A 235 17.47 8.92 8.58
C LYS A 235 16.37 8.65 7.56
N SER A 236 16.67 8.91 6.29
CA SER A 236 15.77 8.74 5.16
C SER A 236 16.28 7.63 4.25
N THR A 237 15.47 6.61 4.04
CA THR A 237 15.74 5.49 3.14
C THR A 237 14.77 5.54 1.97
N LEU A 238 15.26 5.84 0.77
CA LEU A 238 14.50 5.63 -0.46
C LEU A 238 14.32 4.13 -0.66
N LEU A 239 13.09 3.63 -0.54
CA LEU A 239 12.75 2.22 -0.68
C LEU A 239 12.57 1.85 -2.15
N VAL A 240 11.85 2.66 -2.92
CA VAL A 240 11.67 2.50 -4.37
C VAL A 240 11.39 3.85 -5.03
N ALA A 241 11.81 4.00 -6.27
CA ALA A 241 11.33 5.03 -7.19
C ALA A 241 10.97 4.32 -8.50
N SER A 242 9.72 4.48 -8.93
CA SER A 242 9.15 3.89 -10.14
C SER A 242 8.52 4.98 -11.00
N ASP A 243 7.95 4.60 -12.14
CA ASP A 243 7.18 5.52 -12.99
C ASP A 243 5.86 5.98 -12.33
N PHE A 244 5.39 5.28 -11.29
CA PHE A 244 4.10 5.54 -10.64
C PHE A 244 4.21 6.25 -9.29
N PHE A 245 5.26 5.95 -8.54
CA PHE A 245 5.48 6.48 -7.20
C PHE A 245 6.92 6.31 -6.73
N ALA A 246 7.31 7.17 -5.79
CA ALA A 246 8.44 6.95 -4.91
C ALA A 246 7.98 6.72 -3.48
N VAL A 247 8.67 5.84 -2.75
CA VAL A 247 8.39 5.52 -1.34
C VAL A 247 9.67 5.62 -0.52
N TYR A 248 9.56 6.26 0.64
CA TYR A 248 10.63 6.46 1.60
C TYR A 248 10.22 5.92 2.96
N LYS A 249 11.19 5.37 3.69
CA LYS A 249 11.11 5.19 5.14
C LYS A 249 11.87 6.33 5.81
N TRP A 250 11.22 7.06 6.70
CA TRP A 250 11.84 8.10 7.53
C TRP A 250 11.84 7.66 8.99
N GLU A 251 13.02 7.69 9.60
CA GLU A 251 13.23 7.54 11.04
C GLU A 251 13.69 8.91 11.57
N ILE A 252 12.88 9.52 12.44
CA ILE A 252 13.15 10.83 13.04
C ILE A 252 13.32 10.66 14.54
N SER A 253 14.43 11.16 15.09
CA SER A 253 14.77 11.04 16.52
C SER A 253 15.17 12.39 17.12
N GLY A 254 14.31 13.38 16.98
CA GLY A 254 14.61 14.78 17.26
C GLY A 254 13.83 15.71 16.35
N LYS A 255 14.50 16.64 15.68
CA LYS A 255 13.85 17.67 14.86
C LYS A 255 14.41 17.71 13.45
N ALA A 256 13.52 17.56 12.47
CA ALA A 256 13.86 17.54 11.05
C ALA A 256 13.06 18.61 10.30
N TYR A 257 13.75 19.36 9.45
CA TYR A 257 13.18 20.39 8.60
C TYR A 257 13.10 19.91 7.15
N PHE A 258 12.01 20.26 6.49
CA PHE A 258 11.74 19.85 5.13
C PHE A 258 11.24 21.02 4.29
N GLU A 259 11.61 21.00 3.02
CA GLU A 259 11.03 21.83 1.98
C GLU A 259 10.36 20.91 0.95
N LYS A 260 9.34 21.42 0.28
CA LYS A 260 8.59 20.67 -0.73
C LYS A 260 9.50 20.21 -1.88
N THR A 261 9.57 18.89 -2.09
CA THR A 261 10.34 18.26 -3.18
C THR A 261 9.49 17.52 -4.21
N ALA A 262 8.21 17.31 -3.91
CA ALA A 262 7.23 16.65 -4.78
C ALA A 262 5.92 17.45 -4.81
N ASP A 263 5.05 17.21 -5.79
CA ASP A 263 3.79 17.92 -5.96
C ASP A 263 2.93 17.92 -4.70
N TYR A 264 2.85 16.77 -4.03
CA TYR A 264 2.27 16.55 -2.71
C TYR A 264 2.87 15.25 -2.14
N SER A 265 2.66 14.96 -0.87
CA SER A 265 3.19 13.73 -0.25
C SER A 265 2.20 13.12 0.73
N LEU A 266 2.16 11.79 0.74
CA LEU A 266 1.32 10.95 1.57
C LEU A 266 2.17 10.45 2.74
N PHE A 267 1.66 10.54 3.96
CA PHE A 267 2.37 10.17 5.18
C PHE A 267 1.58 9.14 5.97
N SER A 268 2.28 8.11 6.43
CA SER A 268 1.76 7.09 7.33
C SER A 268 2.73 6.89 8.48
N VAL A 269 2.31 7.25 9.70
CA VAL A 269 3.14 7.08 10.91
C VAL A 269 2.99 5.64 11.41
N LEU A 270 4.06 4.88 11.32
CA LEU A 270 4.09 3.46 11.71
C LEU A 270 4.44 3.24 13.17
N ASP A 271 5.25 4.12 13.76
CA ASP A 271 5.58 4.05 15.18
C ASP A 271 5.90 5.42 15.78
N GLY A 272 5.80 5.50 17.10
CA GLY A 272 6.19 6.67 17.88
C GLY A 272 5.19 7.83 17.88
N GLN A 273 5.65 9.00 18.31
CA GLN A 273 4.84 10.21 18.46
C GLN A 273 5.67 11.49 18.35
N GLY A 274 5.02 12.57 17.93
CA GLY A 274 5.63 13.87 17.75
C GLY A 274 4.63 14.94 17.30
N SER A 275 5.15 15.99 16.69
CA SER A 275 4.36 17.05 16.10
C SER A 275 4.88 17.45 14.73
N LEU A 276 3.95 17.92 13.90
CA LEU A 276 4.16 18.47 12.58
C LEU A 276 3.86 19.97 12.65
N LEU A 277 4.80 20.83 12.29
CA LEU A 277 4.61 22.28 12.20
C LEU A 277 4.47 22.69 10.73
N VAL A 278 3.32 23.26 10.37
CA VAL A 278 3.02 23.78 9.02
C VAL A 278 2.46 25.20 9.17
N ASP A 279 3.01 26.16 8.43
CA ASP A 279 2.60 27.58 8.48
C ASP A 279 2.49 28.17 9.89
N GLY A 280 3.36 27.73 10.81
CA GLY A 280 3.38 28.17 12.20
C GLY A 280 2.30 27.54 13.10
N GLN A 281 1.51 26.61 12.57
CA GLN A 281 0.54 25.82 13.32
C GLN A 281 1.07 24.40 13.57
N GLU A 282 0.96 23.96 14.82
CA GLU A 282 1.41 22.64 15.26
C GLU A 282 0.27 21.62 15.23
N TYR A 283 0.54 20.44 14.68
CA TYR A 283 -0.40 19.33 14.54
C TYR A 283 0.21 18.09 15.21
N PRO A 284 -0.46 17.46 16.20
CA PRO A 284 0.05 16.24 16.80
C PRO A 284 0.00 15.09 15.79
N ILE A 285 1.09 14.32 15.72
CA ILE A 285 1.17 13.10 14.92
C ILE A 285 1.68 11.96 15.79
N ALA A 286 1.09 10.79 15.63
CA ALA A 286 1.48 9.59 16.36
C ALA A 286 1.20 8.36 15.51
N LYS A 287 1.70 7.20 15.95
CA LYS A 287 1.40 5.91 15.36
C LYS A 287 -0.07 5.79 14.94
N GLY A 288 -0.28 5.41 13.68
CA GLY A 288 -1.58 5.30 13.03
C GLY A 288 -2.14 6.61 12.46
N SER A 289 -1.38 7.71 12.51
CA SER A 289 -1.74 8.93 11.80
C SER A 289 -1.46 8.78 10.30
N HIS A 290 -2.47 9.10 9.48
CA HIS A 290 -2.36 9.15 8.03
C HIS A 290 -2.82 10.51 7.53
N PHE A 291 -2.00 11.16 6.71
CA PHE A 291 -2.28 12.50 6.22
C PHE A 291 -1.57 12.79 4.90
N ILE A 292 -2.03 13.82 4.20
CA ILE A 292 -1.41 14.35 2.99
C ILE A 292 -0.88 15.75 3.29
N LEU A 293 0.33 16.05 2.84
CA LEU A 293 0.80 17.43 2.71
C LEU A 293 0.49 17.92 1.28
N PRO A 294 -0.48 18.83 1.12
CA PRO A 294 -0.85 19.35 -0.19
C PRO A 294 0.22 20.28 -0.76
N SER A 295 0.10 20.54 -2.06
CA SER A 295 1.04 21.30 -2.89
C SER A 295 1.29 22.73 -2.44
N ASP A 296 0.37 23.35 -1.72
CA ASP A 296 0.51 24.69 -1.17
C ASP A 296 1.35 24.72 0.12
N VAL A 297 1.60 23.59 0.78
CA VAL A 297 2.59 23.46 1.87
C VAL A 297 4.01 23.49 1.27
N GLN A 298 4.74 24.58 1.49
CA GLN A 298 6.09 24.75 0.91
C GLN A 298 7.21 24.26 1.83
N ALA A 299 7.00 24.31 3.14
CA ALA A 299 7.97 23.88 4.14
C ALA A 299 7.25 23.41 5.40
N TRP A 300 7.86 22.46 6.10
CA TRP A 300 7.34 21.95 7.36
C TRP A 300 8.48 21.45 8.24
N GLU A 301 8.16 21.24 9.50
CA GLU A 301 9.06 20.64 10.48
C GLU A 301 8.36 19.47 11.15
N ILE A 302 9.10 18.39 11.37
CA ILE A 302 8.66 17.27 12.19
C ILE A 302 9.57 17.19 13.41
N GLN A 303 8.97 17.12 14.60
CA GLN A 303 9.68 16.94 15.84
C GLN A 303 9.13 15.75 16.63
N GLY A 304 10.00 14.84 17.08
CA GLY A 304 9.62 13.70 17.91
C GLY A 304 10.49 12.48 17.68
N GLU A 305 9.97 11.34 18.12
CA GLU A 305 10.52 10.00 17.85
C GLU A 305 9.50 9.27 16.99
N LEU A 306 9.76 9.14 15.69
CA LEU A 306 8.77 8.70 14.70
C LEU A 306 9.42 7.78 13.65
N GLU A 307 8.70 6.72 13.31
CA GLU A 307 8.92 5.95 12.07
C GLU A 307 7.75 6.22 11.12
N LEU A 308 8.05 6.69 9.90
CA LEU A 308 7.04 7.00 8.89
C LEU A 308 7.36 6.31 7.56
N ILE A 309 6.31 5.93 6.84
CA ILE A 309 6.39 5.73 5.39
C ILE A 309 5.82 6.97 4.71
N VAL A 310 6.59 7.49 3.76
CA VAL A 310 6.24 8.66 2.97
C VAL A 310 6.24 8.26 1.50
N SER A 311 5.18 8.59 0.77
CA SER A 311 5.12 8.36 -0.67
C SER A 311 4.66 9.60 -1.43
N HIS A 312 5.00 9.65 -2.71
CA HIS A 312 4.44 10.62 -3.64
C HIS A 312 4.38 10.00 -5.05
N PRO A 313 3.45 10.45 -5.90
CA PRO A 313 3.39 10.03 -7.30
C PRO A 313 4.40 10.77 -8.18
#